data_AF-A0A7K5PEZ1-F1
#
_entry.id   AF-A0A7K5PEZ1-F1
#
_cell.length_a   1.000
_cell.length_b   1.000
_cell.length_c   1.000
_cell.angle_alpha   90.00
_cell.angle_beta   90.00
_cell.angle_gamma   90.00
#
_symmetry.space_group_name_H-M   'P 1'
#
loop_
_entity.id
_entity.type
_entity.pdbx_description
1 polymer ?
#
loop_
_entity_poly.entity_id
_entity_poly.type
_entity_poly.pdbx_seq_one_letter_code
_entity_poly.pdbx_strand_id
1 'polypeptide(L)'
;VLSPFHWSAYEFCISQVMCSQGFSTGCHYWEVITKDSDGWAVGVTHEMIGKRDKLGRTEHSWCVEWLDPKKPLSAWHKVQETLLHKDKLLKVGVFLELQKKTVSFYSTADKEMLLHTFEISTSYPLYSAFWLYTL
;
A
#
# COMPACT_ATOMS: atom_id res chain seq x y z
N VAL A 1 -22.51 -25.00 -10.86
CA VAL A 1 -21.06 -25.03 -10.58
C VAL A 1 -20.57 -23.61 -10.76
N LEU A 2 -20.13 -22.99 -9.66
CA LEU A 2 -19.66 -21.61 -9.47
C LEU A 2 -20.69 -20.51 -9.78
N SER A 3 -21.36 -20.01 -8.73
CA SER A 3 -22.09 -18.74 -8.80
C SER A 3 -21.10 -17.59 -8.96
N PRO A 4 -21.43 -16.53 -9.71
CA PRO A 4 -20.60 -15.34 -9.75
C PRO A 4 -20.62 -14.71 -8.36
N PHE A 5 -19.47 -14.64 -7.70
CA PHE A 5 -19.33 -13.84 -6.49
C PHE A 5 -19.56 -12.38 -6.87
N HIS A 6 -20.80 -11.94 -6.68
CA HIS A 6 -21.19 -10.54 -6.76
C HIS A 6 -20.62 -9.87 -5.52
N TRP A 7 -19.35 -9.49 -5.57
CA TRP A 7 -18.75 -8.65 -4.54
C TRP A 7 -19.31 -7.24 -4.73
N SER A 8 -20.31 -6.88 -3.91
CA SER A 8 -20.58 -5.47 -3.63
C SER A 8 -19.26 -4.84 -3.22
N ALA A 9 -18.90 -3.70 -3.82
CA ALA A 9 -17.69 -2.95 -3.51
C ALA A 9 -17.38 -3.03 -2.00
N TYR A 10 -16.21 -3.58 -1.67
CA TYR A 10 -15.81 -3.94 -0.32
C TYR A 10 -15.89 -2.72 0.62
N GLU A 11 -16.98 -2.58 1.36
CA GLU A 11 -17.09 -1.64 2.47
C GLU A 11 -16.15 -2.12 3.59
N PHE A 12 -14.90 -1.65 3.56
CA PHE A 12 -14.00 -1.79 4.70
C PHE A 12 -14.60 -1.06 5.91
N CYS A 13 -14.45 -1.63 7.11
CA CYS A 13 -14.91 -0.98 8.35
C CYS A 13 -13.99 0.19 8.79
N ILE A 14 -12.96 0.45 8.00
CA ILE A 14 -12.00 1.54 8.14
C ILE A 14 -11.94 2.26 6.79
N SER A 15 -11.47 3.51 6.78
CA SER A 15 -11.37 4.36 5.57
C SER A 15 -10.29 3.90 4.57
N GLN A 16 -10.33 2.62 4.19
CA GLN A 16 -9.41 1.93 3.30
C GLN A 16 -10.14 1.47 2.04
N VAL A 17 -9.42 1.42 0.92
CA VAL A 17 -9.90 0.88 -0.34
C VAL A 17 -8.82 0.02 -0.99
N MET A 18 -9.27 -1.02 -1.70
CA MET A 18 -8.46 -1.85 -2.58
C MET A 18 -8.99 -1.66 -4.00
N CYS A 19 -8.10 -1.44 -4.97
CA CYS A 19 -8.52 -1.31 -6.36
C CYS A 19 -9.01 -2.64 -6.95
N SER A 20 -9.81 -2.58 -8.02
CA SER A 20 -10.37 -3.75 -8.68
C SER A 20 -9.38 -4.52 -9.55
N GLN A 21 -8.33 -3.86 -10.04
CA GLN A 21 -7.33 -4.50 -10.89
C GLN A 21 -6.26 -5.19 -10.04
N GLY A 22 -6.18 -6.51 -10.20
CA GLY A 22 -5.11 -7.33 -9.64
C GLY A 22 -3.97 -7.56 -10.63
N PHE A 23 -2.74 -7.58 -10.14
CA PHE A 23 -1.53 -7.82 -10.91
C PHE A 23 -0.91 -9.18 -10.54
N SER A 24 -0.78 -10.06 -11.52
CA SER A 24 -0.22 -11.42 -11.31
C SER A 24 1.16 -11.64 -11.93
N THR A 25 1.55 -10.80 -12.91
CA THR A 25 2.82 -10.91 -13.63
C THR A 25 3.34 -9.55 -14.05
N GLY A 26 4.65 -9.43 -14.30
CA GLY A 26 5.25 -8.22 -14.86
C GLY A 26 5.67 -7.19 -13.83
N CYS A 27 6.01 -5.99 -14.33
CA CYS A 27 6.36 -4.84 -13.52
C CYS A 27 5.30 -3.75 -13.69
N HIS A 28 4.84 -3.18 -12.58
CA HIS A 28 3.79 -2.17 -12.56
C HIS A 28 4.25 -0.98 -11.74
N TYR A 29 3.93 0.22 -12.21
CA TYR A 29 4.28 1.46 -11.54
C TYR A 29 3.09 2.40 -11.50
N TRP A 30 2.90 3.07 -10.38
CA TRP A 30 1.94 4.16 -10.25
C TRP A 30 2.42 5.19 -9.23
N GLU A 31 1.92 6.41 -9.35
CA GLU A 31 2.18 7.49 -8.40
C GLU A 31 0.90 7.89 -7.68
N VAL A 32 1.02 8.23 -6.40
CA VAL A 32 -0.06 8.74 -5.58
C VAL A 32 0.30 10.12 -5.07
N ILE A 33 -0.52 11.11 -5.40
CA ILE A 33 -0.39 12.46 -4.85
C ILE A 33 -0.99 12.48 -3.44
N THR A 34 -0.17 12.81 -2.45
CA THR A 34 -0.51 12.74 -1.01
C THR A 34 -0.50 14.10 -0.33
N LYS A 35 -0.21 15.17 -1.08
CA LYS A 35 -0.01 16.53 -0.57
C LYS A 35 -1.15 17.05 0.34
N ASP A 36 -2.40 16.76 -0.03
CA ASP A 36 -3.60 17.35 0.58
C ASP A 36 -4.18 16.52 1.73
N SER A 37 -3.63 15.34 2.05
CA SER A 37 -4.14 14.49 3.14
C SER A 37 -3.22 14.56 4.36
N ASP A 38 -3.79 14.75 5.55
CA ASP A 38 -3.00 14.85 6.79
C ASP A 38 -2.52 13.52 7.33
N GLY A 39 -3.13 12.42 6.90
CA GLY A 39 -2.71 11.07 7.22
C GLY A 39 -3.16 10.08 6.16
N TRP A 40 -2.24 9.24 5.70
CA TRP A 40 -2.46 8.26 4.64
C TRP A 40 -1.55 7.04 4.77
N ALA A 41 -1.97 5.92 4.19
CA ALA A 41 -1.11 4.80 3.85
C ALA A 41 -1.29 4.42 2.38
N VAL A 42 -0.18 4.18 1.70
CA VAL A 42 -0.13 3.77 0.29
C VAL A 42 0.60 2.43 0.21
N GLY A 43 -0.02 1.45 -0.43
CA GLY A 43 0.56 0.11 -0.46
C GLY A 43 -0.07 -0.83 -1.47
N VAL A 44 0.24 -2.11 -1.26
CA VAL A 44 -0.31 -3.24 -2.00
C VAL A 44 -0.83 -4.29 -1.03
N THR A 45 -1.84 -5.04 -1.47
CA THR A 45 -2.43 -6.12 -0.69
C THR A 45 -2.90 -7.26 -1.56
N HIS A 46 -2.98 -8.46 -0.98
CA HIS A 46 -3.74 -9.57 -1.53
C HIS A 46 -5.25 -9.41 -1.25
N GLU A 47 -6.11 -10.04 -2.04
CA GLU A 47 -7.58 -10.04 -1.86
C GLU A 47 -8.05 -10.68 -0.54
N MET A 48 -7.17 -11.45 0.13
CA MET A 48 -7.43 -12.08 1.43
C MET A 48 -7.42 -11.09 2.60
N ILE A 49 -7.16 -9.80 2.37
CA ILE A 49 -7.27 -8.79 3.43
C ILE A 49 -8.71 -8.71 3.94
N GLY A 50 -8.89 -8.92 5.25
CA GLY A 50 -10.20 -8.89 5.89
C GLY A 50 -10.77 -7.47 5.96
N LYS A 51 -12.10 -7.37 6.06
CA LYS A 51 -12.82 -6.06 6.16
C LYS A 51 -12.40 -5.20 7.36
N ARG A 52 -11.83 -5.80 8.40
CA ARG A 52 -11.36 -5.13 9.63
C ARG A 52 -9.83 -5.07 9.72
N ASP A 53 -9.13 -5.65 8.76
CA ASP A 53 -7.68 -5.64 8.72
C ASP A 53 -7.19 -4.27 8.28
N LYS A 54 -6.03 -3.88 8.81
CA LYS A 54 -5.38 -2.61 8.48
C LYS A 54 -4.22 -2.87 7.52
N LEU A 55 -4.07 -2.03 6.50
CA LEU A 55 -2.96 -2.10 5.56
C LEU A 55 -1.60 -2.11 6.30
N GLY A 56 -0.72 -3.03 5.92
CA GLY A 56 0.61 -3.24 6.55
C GLY A 56 0.56 -4.02 7.86
N ARG A 57 -0.62 -4.32 8.41
CA ARG A 57 -0.79 -5.04 9.70
C ARG A 57 -1.22 -6.48 9.48
N THR A 58 -1.02 -6.99 8.27
CA THR A 58 -1.28 -8.38 7.92
C THR A 58 -0.08 -8.98 7.19
N GLU A 59 -0.05 -10.31 7.10
CA GLU A 59 0.86 -11.08 6.26
C GLU A 59 0.66 -10.82 4.76
N HIS A 60 -0.45 -10.19 4.39
CA HIS A 60 -0.94 -10.03 3.03
C HIS A 60 -0.83 -8.61 2.50
N SER A 61 -0.27 -7.68 3.28
CA SER A 61 -0.22 -6.26 2.92
C SER A 61 1.11 -5.61 3.28
N TRP A 62 1.51 -4.65 2.44
CA TRP A 62 2.74 -3.89 2.53
C TRP A 62 2.44 -2.44 2.20
N CYS A 63 2.88 -1.49 3.02
CA CYS A 63 2.64 -0.08 2.75
C CYS A 63 3.71 0.84 3.34
N VAL A 64 3.73 2.06 2.85
CA VAL A 64 4.27 3.23 3.55
C VAL A 64 3.13 4.06 4.11
N GLU A 65 3.35 4.66 5.27
CA GLU A 65 2.34 5.37 6.05
C GLU A 65 2.89 6.68 6.61
N TRP A 66 2.08 7.72 6.47
CA TRP A 66 2.22 8.98 7.16
C TRP A 66 1.00 9.17 8.06
N LEU A 67 1.22 9.31 9.38
CA LEU A 67 0.13 9.45 10.35
C LEU A 67 -0.04 10.89 10.83
N ASP A 68 1.04 11.48 11.35
CA ASP A 68 1.00 12.81 11.93
C ASP A 68 2.41 13.45 11.95
N PRO A 69 2.53 14.80 12.00
CA PRO A 69 3.82 15.50 11.96
C PRO A 69 4.79 15.21 13.09
N LYS A 70 4.36 14.56 14.18
CA LYS A 70 5.24 14.19 15.31
C LYS A 70 5.89 12.82 15.10
N LYS A 71 5.52 12.09 14.04
CA LYS A 71 6.11 10.80 13.69
C LYS A 71 6.74 10.85 12.30
N PRO A 72 7.89 10.19 12.11
CA PRO A 72 8.45 10.05 10.78
C PRO A 72 7.57 9.15 9.92
N LEU A 73 7.75 9.22 8.61
CA LEU A 73 7.21 8.25 7.66
C LEU A 73 7.66 6.83 8.05
N SER A 74 6.74 5.87 7.96
CA SER A 74 6.98 4.48 8.33
C SER A 74 6.66 3.53 7.19
N ALA A 75 7.41 2.43 7.07
CA ALA A 75 7.03 1.27 6.28
C ALA A 75 6.44 0.20 7.20
N TRP A 76 5.37 -0.46 6.76
CA TRP A 76 4.64 -1.45 7.56
C TRP A 76 4.39 -2.76 6.79
N HIS A 77 4.68 -3.87 7.46
CA HIS A 77 4.32 -5.22 7.05
C HIS A 77 4.22 -6.13 8.29
N LYS A 78 3.22 -7.01 8.39
CA LYS A 78 3.04 -7.94 9.54
C LYS A 78 3.06 -7.26 10.91
N VAL A 79 2.49 -6.06 11.02
CA VAL A 79 2.50 -5.26 12.26
C VAL A 79 3.91 -4.80 12.68
N GLN A 80 4.92 -5.04 11.84
CA GLN A 80 6.27 -4.55 12.03
C GLN A 80 6.42 -3.17 11.37
N GLU A 81 6.83 -2.20 12.18
CA GLU A 81 7.13 -0.84 11.74
C GLU A 81 8.63 -0.69 11.44
N THR A 82 8.94 -0.04 10.33
CA THR A 82 10.29 0.44 10.01
C THR A 82 10.23 1.96 9.81
N LEU A 83 10.91 2.73 10.67
CA LEU A 83 10.98 4.17 10.53
C LEU A 83 11.89 4.55 9.37
N LEU A 84 11.40 5.41 8.47
CA LEU A 84 12.14 5.84 7.27
C LEU A 84 12.86 7.17 7.46
N HIS A 85 12.66 7.83 8.62
CA HIS A 85 13.28 9.11 8.97
C HIS A 85 13.08 10.19 7.88
N LYS A 86 11.88 10.23 7.31
CA LYS A 86 11.43 11.24 6.35
C LYS A 86 10.18 11.94 6.88
N ASP A 87 10.02 13.19 6.47
CA ASP A 87 8.79 13.96 6.67
C ASP A 87 7.68 13.53 5.70
N LYS A 88 6.53 14.21 5.79
CA LYS A 88 5.37 14.02 4.91
C LYS A 88 5.80 14.11 3.45
N LEU A 89 5.48 13.07 2.68
CA LEU A 89 5.68 13.07 1.24
C LEU A 89 4.50 13.74 0.55
N LEU A 90 4.80 14.49 -0.53
CA LEU A 90 3.78 15.11 -1.39
C LEU A 90 3.34 14.16 -2.51
N LYS A 91 4.19 13.19 -2.86
CA LYS A 91 3.94 12.17 -3.86
C LYS A 91 4.73 10.90 -3.55
N VAL A 92 4.07 9.74 -3.69
CA VAL A 92 4.66 8.42 -3.50
C VAL A 92 4.60 7.63 -4.79
N GLY A 93 5.77 7.17 -5.26
CA GLY A 93 5.85 6.17 -6.32
C GLY A 93 5.81 4.76 -5.75
N VAL A 94 5.06 3.86 -6.36
CA VAL A 94 5.02 2.44 -6.01
C VAL A 94 5.44 1.63 -7.23
N PHE A 95 6.48 0.82 -7.06
CA PHE A 95 6.97 -0.07 -8.09
C PHE A 95 6.84 -1.52 -7.65
N LEU A 96 5.99 -2.27 -8.35
CA LEU A 96 5.72 -3.68 -8.09
C LEU A 96 6.41 -4.53 -9.15
N GLU A 97 7.43 -5.29 -8.78
CA GLU A 97 8.16 -6.22 -9.65
C GLU A 97 7.82 -7.66 -9.27
N LEU A 98 6.84 -8.26 -9.94
CA LEU A 98 6.33 -9.58 -9.57
C LEU A 98 7.31 -10.71 -9.88
N GLN A 99 8.17 -10.58 -10.90
CA GLN A 99 9.20 -11.59 -11.16
C GLN A 99 10.27 -11.63 -10.06
N LYS A 100 10.62 -10.47 -9.48
CA LYS A 100 11.56 -10.37 -8.36
C LYS A 100 10.89 -10.53 -7.01
N LYS A 101 9.55 -10.58 -6.98
CA LYS A 101 8.74 -10.58 -5.78
C LYS A 101 9.08 -9.41 -4.86
N THR A 102 9.14 -8.20 -5.41
CA THR A 102 9.43 -7.00 -4.63
C THR A 102 8.40 -5.91 -4.86
N VAL A 103 8.14 -5.13 -3.81
CA VAL A 103 7.48 -3.84 -3.92
C VAL A 103 8.39 -2.78 -3.32
N SER A 104 8.67 -1.76 -4.12
CA SER A 104 9.54 -0.64 -3.77
C SER A 104 8.73 0.66 -3.73
N PHE A 105 9.01 1.48 -2.74
CA PHE A 105 8.36 2.76 -2.51
C PHE A 105 9.36 3.90 -2.69
N TYR A 106 8.92 4.98 -3.34
CA TYR A 106 9.77 6.12 -3.70
C TYR A 106 9.12 7.44 -3.30
N SER A 107 9.94 8.41 -2.91
CA SER A 107 9.55 9.83 -2.95
C SER A 107 9.78 10.35 -4.36
N THR A 108 8.78 10.97 -4.98
CA THR A 108 8.83 11.39 -6.40
C THR A 108 8.28 12.80 -6.67
N ALA A 109 8.20 13.64 -5.62
CA ALA A 109 7.78 15.03 -5.76
C ALA A 109 8.89 15.92 -6.34
N ASP A 110 10.09 15.87 -5.74
CA ASP A 110 11.24 16.70 -6.14
C ASP A 110 12.33 15.88 -6.84
N LYS A 111 12.81 14.86 -6.14
CA LYS A 111 13.82 13.92 -6.64
C LYS A 111 13.40 12.51 -6.29
N GLU A 112 13.54 11.62 -7.25
CA GLU A 112 13.35 10.19 -7.06
C GLU A 112 14.33 9.66 -5.99
N MET A 113 13.78 9.18 -4.89
CA MET A 113 14.54 8.58 -3.79
C MET A 113 13.84 7.31 -3.34
N LEU A 114 14.56 6.18 -3.36
CA LEU A 114 14.09 4.94 -2.78
C LEU A 114 13.90 5.13 -1.26
N LEU A 115 12.71 4.79 -0.79
CA LEU A 115 12.33 4.85 0.62
C LEU A 115 12.49 3.48 1.28
N HIS A 116 11.88 2.46 0.67
CA HIS A 116 11.87 1.12 1.21
C HIS A 116 11.55 0.10 0.12
N THR A 117 12.06 -1.12 0.28
CA THR A 117 11.70 -2.26 -0.55
C THR A 117 11.33 -3.42 0.35
N PHE A 118 10.16 -4.01 0.11
CA PHE A 118 9.78 -5.28 0.73
C PHE A 118 9.98 -6.43 -0.24
N GLU A 119 10.37 -7.57 0.32
CA GLU A 119 10.20 -8.86 -0.33
C GLU A 119 8.75 -9.35 -0.13
N ILE A 120 8.20 -9.93 -1.18
CA ILE A 120 6.83 -10.41 -1.26
C ILE A 120 6.86 -11.93 -1.20
N SER A 121 6.19 -12.51 -0.20
CA SER A 121 6.14 -13.96 0.02
C SER A 121 5.00 -14.67 -0.72
N THR A 122 4.17 -13.94 -1.47
CA THR A 122 2.99 -14.48 -2.17
C THR A 122 3.22 -14.68 -3.67
N SER A 123 2.56 -15.71 -4.23
CA SER A 123 2.44 -15.93 -5.68
C SER A 123 1.07 -15.51 -6.23
N TYR A 124 0.21 -14.97 -5.36
CA TYR A 124 -1.13 -14.57 -5.73
C TYR A 124 -1.18 -13.12 -6.27
N PRO A 125 -2.26 -12.73 -6.97
CA PRO A 125 -2.40 -11.37 -7.50
C PRO A 125 -2.36 -10.31 -6.40
N LEU A 126 -1.66 -9.21 -6.67
CA LEU A 126 -1.62 -8.05 -5.76
C LEU A 126 -2.42 -6.88 -6.32
N TYR A 127 -3.04 -6.15 -5.42
CA TYR A 127 -3.90 -5.01 -5.70
C TYR A 127 -3.30 -3.78 -5.03
N SER A 128 -3.36 -2.62 -5.69
CA SER A 128 -3.07 -1.36 -5.02
C SER A 128 -4.11 -1.09 -3.93
N ALA A 129 -3.65 -0.59 -2.79
CA ALA A 129 -4.51 -0.28 -1.66
C ALA A 129 -4.10 1.03 -0.99
N PHE A 130 -5.11 1.74 -0.50
CA PHE A 130 -4.97 3.07 0.09
C PHE A 130 -5.80 3.16 1.36
N TRP A 131 -5.26 3.80 2.38
CA TRP A 131 -5.98 4.09 3.64
C TRP A 131 -5.83 5.57 3.96
N LEU A 132 -6.95 6.25 4.24
CA LEU A 132 -6.98 7.66 4.64
C LEU A 132 -7.41 7.76 6.10
N TYR A 133 -6.74 8.58 6.91
CA TYR A 133 -7.11 8.79 8.32
C TYR A 133 -8.05 9.99 8.47
N THR A 134 -7.71 11.08 7.78
CA THR A 134 -8.39 12.37 7.80
C THR A 134 -8.16 13.08 6.47
N LEU A 135 -9.22 13.68 5.93
CA LEU A 135 -9.19 14.65 4.84
C LEU A 135 -9.29 16.06 5.43
#